data_AF-A0A519W5Q9-F1
#
_entry.id   AF-A0A519W5Q9-F1
#
_cell.length_a   1.000
_cell.length_b   1.000
_cell.length_c   1.000
_cell.angle_alpha   90.00
_cell.angle_beta   90.00
_cell.angle_gamma   90.00
#
_symmetry.space_group_name_H-M   'P 1'
#
loop_
_entity.id
_entity.type
_entity.pdbx_description
1 polymer ?
#
loop_
_entity_poly.entity_id
_entity_poly.type
_entity_poly.pdbx_seq_one_letter_code
_entity_poly.pdbx_strand_id
1 'polypeptide(L)'
;IIIRAKADPNLNNSAPKDAFSFLSYLNREQYGDRPLVFGPNYNSERIGVEQGKTIYRKGAEKYEVAGKKSDYQYSDNTFLPRMYSDDQRHADFYKEWMHLDPSKKPNTIDNVGFLFSYQIGYMYLRYFGWNFIGRQNDEQGQGSGFEGTSLSGVKPIDAIWHGNQSNLPPSTVDNEAYNRFFFLPLIIGLLGAIWHFQRNQKDAGVVGLLFFFTGIAIVLYLNQKPLEPRERDYAYVGSFYAFAIWIGLGVLAIKEWLFKKLTPTTGAIAATVIGLFAAPIIMAQQGWDDHDRSTKLVAHDIAYDYLQSCAPNAIIFTYGDNDTYPLWYIQEVEKVRPDVRIVNLSLFDTDWYINGMKQKQNDSEPLPISMKESQFVQGERDVMPYDDYKIAGSVELKNVVDLLLSDSADDKVAMQDGTKSNFLPTKNFKLTINPQEV
;
A
#
# COMPACT_ATOMS: atom_id res chain seq x y z
N ILE A 1 -4.48 -17.14 -10.11
CA ILE A 1 -3.30 -16.96 -9.22
C ILE A 1 -2.49 -18.25 -9.13
N ILE A 2 -2.98 -19.32 -8.47
CA ILE A 2 -2.23 -20.59 -8.29
C ILE A 2 -1.67 -21.16 -9.60
N ILE A 3 -2.46 -21.15 -10.70
CA ILE A 3 -2.00 -21.65 -12.01
C ILE A 3 -0.75 -20.90 -12.49
N ARG A 4 -0.76 -19.56 -12.42
CA ARG A 4 0.41 -18.72 -12.76
C ARG A 4 1.57 -19.01 -11.82
N ALA A 5 1.32 -19.11 -10.51
CA ALA A 5 2.37 -19.36 -9.53
C ALA A 5 3.06 -20.72 -9.75
N LYS A 6 2.29 -21.75 -10.14
CA LYS A 6 2.82 -23.08 -10.48
C LYS A 6 3.62 -23.14 -11.78
N ALA A 7 3.37 -22.23 -12.71
CA ALA A 7 4.19 -22.09 -13.92
C ALA A 7 5.59 -21.52 -13.60
N ASP A 8 5.81 -21.07 -12.37
CA ASP A 8 7.06 -20.57 -11.81
C ASP A 8 7.78 -19.51 -12.68
N PRO A 9 7.10 -18.39 -13.00
CA PRO A 9 7.75 -17.31 -13.74
C PRO A 9 8.86 -16.67 -12.89
N ASN A 10 9.82 -15.98 -13.52
CA ASN A 10 10.91 -15.26 -12.84
C ASN A 10 10.41 -14.38 -11.67
N LEU A 11 9.26 -13.71 -11.86
CA LEU A 11 8.61 -12.87 -10.86
C LEU A 11 7.37 -13.57 -10.28
N ASN A 12 7.55 -14.18 -9.11
CA ASN A 12 6.55 -15.01 -8.43
C ASN A 12 6.43 -14.68 -6.94
N ASN A 13 6.14 -13.41 -6.62
CA ASN A 13 6.09 -12.89 -5.24
C ASN A 13 5.23 -13.77 -4.31
N SER A 14 5.81 -14.12 -3.15
CA SER A 14 5.23 -15.01 -2.13
C SER A 14 4.92 -16.44 -2.61
N ALA A 15 5.24 -16.78 -3.86
CA ALA A 15 5.04 -18.06 -4.51
C ALA A 15 3.78 -18.86 -4.06
N PRO A 16 2.54 -18.34 -4.24
CA PRO A 16 1.31 -18.97 -3.77
C PRO A 16 0.91 -20.20 -4.61
N LYS A 17 1.73 -21.26 -4.54
CA LYS A 17 1.69 -22.48 -5.36
C LYS A 17 0.82 -23.58 -4.75
N ASP A 18 0.53 -23.51 -3.46
CA ASP A 18 -0.27 -24.49 -2.71
C ASP A 18 -1.32 -23.81 -1.82
N ALA A 19 -2.12 -24.61 -1.12
CA ALA A 19 -3.25 -24.11 -0.33
C ALA A 19 -2.81 -23.19 0.81
N PHE A 20 -1.68 -23.44 1.47
CA PHE A 20 -1.22 -22.66 2.62
C PHE A 20 -0.56 -21.36 2.20
N SER A 21 0.36 -21.43 1.23
CA SER A 21 0.97 -20.23 0.63
C SER A 21 -0.08 -19.33 -0.02
N PHE A 22 -1.10 -19.90 -0.68
CA PHE A 22 -2.22 -19.14 -1.21
C PHE A 22 -3.11 -18.53 -0.13
N LEU A 23 -3.39 -19.27 0.96
CA LEU A 23 -4.15 -18.74 2.09
C LEU A 23 -3.41 -17.57 2.76
N SER A 24 -2.11 -17.71 3.00
CA SER A 24 -1.26 -16.66 3.57
C SER A 24 -1.25 -15.41 2.68
N TYR A 25 -1.13 -15.61 1.35
CA TYR A 25 -1.23 -14.54 0.35
C TYR A 25 -2.58 -13.81 0.40
N LEU A 26 -3.70 -14.54 0.43
CA LEU A 26 -5.04 -13.95 0.52
C LEU A 26 -5.28 -13.22 1.85
N ASN A 27 -4.79 -13.78 2.95
CA ASN A 27 -4.89 -13.18 4.28
C ASN A 27 -3.95 -11.99 4.46
N ARG A 28 -3.00 -11.77 3.53
CA ARG A 28 -2.04 -10.67 3.58
C ARG A 28 -1.19 -10.71 4.86
N GLU A 29 -0.81 -11.91 5.30
CA GLU A 29 -0.14 -12.13 6.59
C GLU A 29 1.17 -11.34 6.72
N GLN A 30 1.86 -11.07 5.60
CA GLN A 30 3.07 -10.25 5.55
C GLN A 30 2.89 -8.81 6.04
N TYR A 31 1.67 -8.28 6.07
CA TYR A 31 1.39 -6.91 6.50
C TYR A 31 1.02 -6.79 7.98
N GLY A 32 1.04 -7.91 8.71
CA GLY A 32 0.65 -7.98 10.11
C GLY A 32 -0.85 -7.75 10.35
N ASP A 33 -1.21 -7.72 11.63
CA ASP A 33 -2.59 -7.57 12.05
C ASP A 33 -3.00 -6.12 12.25
N ARG A 34 -4.29 -5.87 12.06
CA ARG A 34 -4.95 -4.62 12.38
C ARG A 34 -6.22 -4.92 13.16
N PRO A 35 -6.45 -4.26 14.31
CA PRO A 35 -7.67 -4.48 15.06
C PRO A 35 -8.84 -3.85 14.29
N LEU A 36 -9.99 -4.54 14.26
CA LEU A 36 -11.18 -4.06 13.53
C LEU A 36 -12.35 -3.85 14.49
N VAL A 37 -12.79 -4.89 15.19
CA VAL A 37 -13.96 -4.85 16.08
C VAL A 37 -13.55 -4.55 17.52
N PHE A 38 -12.49 -5.19 18.01
CA PHE A 38 -11.89 -4.96 19.32
C PHE A 38 -10.37 -5.01 19.21
N GLY A 39 -9.69 -4.21 20.02
CA GLY A 39 -8.23 -4.21 20.08
C GLY A 39 -7.66 -2.99 20.80
N PRO A 40 -6.33 -2.88 20.87
CA PRO A 40 -5.64 -1.85 21.63
C PRO A 40 -5.70 -0.49 20.95
N ASN A 41 -5.50 0.57 21.73
CA ASN A 41 -5.07 1.87 21.21
C ASN A 41 -3.54 1.97 21.25
N TYR A 42 -2.99 3.03 20.68
CA TYR A 42 -1.54 3.30 20.66
C TYR A 42 -0.88 3.37 22.05
N ASN A 43 -1.66 3.60 23.12
CA ASN A 43 -1.17 3.69 24.50
C ASN A 43 -1.70 2.57 25.43
N SER A 44 -2.23 1.48 24.86
CA SER A 44 -2.51 0.27 25.62
C SER A 44 -1.21 -0.48 25.90
N GLU A 45 -0.99 -0.90 27.15
CA GLU A 45 0.26 -1.54 27.57
C GLU A 45 0.27 -3.01 27.16
N ARG A 46 1.41 -3.51 26.68
CA ARG A 46 1.59 -4.95 26.40
C ARG A 46 1.84 -5.68 27.71
N ILE A 47 0.93 -6.58 28.07
CA ILE A 47 0.98 -7.36 29.33
C ILE A 47 1.48 -8.79 29.12
N GLY A 48 1.55 -9.25 27.88
CA GLY A 48 2.00 -10.60 27.56
C GLY A 48 2.03 -10.90 26.08
N VAL A 49 2.51 -12.10 25.76
CA VAL A 49 2.49 -12.69 24.41
C VAL A 49 1.79 -14.03 24.53
N GLU A 50 0.81 -14.27 23.68
CA GLU A 50 0.10 -15.53 23.55
C GLU A 50 0.52 -16.22 22.24
N GLN A 51 0.63 -17.55 22.27
CA GLN A 51 0.86 -18.32 21.06
C GLN A 51 -0.47 -18.48 20.31
N GLY A 52 -0.57 -17.80 19.18
CA GLY A 52 -1.65 -17.90 18.23
C GLY A 52 -1.55 -19.13 17.32
N LYS A 53 -2.02 -18.95 16.07
CA LYS A 53 -2.16 -20.04 15.10
C LYS A 53 -0.83 -20.68 14.74
N THR A 54 -0.85 -22.00 14.57
CA THR A 54 0.29 -22.74 14.00
C THR A 54 0.42 -22.41 12.52
N ILE A 55 1.62 -22.00 12.11
CA ILE A 55 1.97 -21.73 10.72
C ILE A 55 2.45 -23.05 10.12
N TYR A 56 1.85 -23.42 9.00
CA TYR A 56 2.21 -24.63 8.25
C TYR A 56 2.87 -24.24 6.95
N ARG A 57 3.92 -24.98 6.58
CA ARG A 57 4.56 -24.92 5.27
C ARG A 57 4.52 -26.29 4.60
N LYS A 58 4.68 -26.32 3.29
CA LYS A 58 4.79 -27.56 2.52
C LYS A 58 6.22 -28.10 2.60
N GLY A 59 6.42 -29.25 3.24
CA GLY A 59 7.67 -30.01 3.18
C GLY A 59 7.73 -30.95 1.98
N ALA A 60 8.76 -31.80 1.92
CA ALA A 60 9.01 -32.69 0.78
C ALA A 60 7.88 -33.70 0.54
N GLU A 61 7.41 -34.35 1.62
CA GLU A 61 6.37 -35.40 1.55
C GLU A 61 5.08 -35.02 2.27
N LYS A 62 5.15 -34.11 3.24
CA LYS A 62 4.03 -33.70 4.10
C LYS A 62 4.13 -32.24 4.50
N TYR A 63 3.06 -31.71 5.08
CA TYR A 63 3.09 -30.39 5.70
C TYR A 63 3.85 -30.43 7.03
N GLU A 64 4.59 -29.37 7.29
CA GLU A 64 5.46 -29.20 8.46
C GLU A 64 5.04 -27.94 9.22
N VAL A 65 5.28 -27.95 10.54
CA VAL A 65 5.09 -26.76 11.37
C VAL A 65 6.27 -25.83 11.12
N ALA A 66 5.99 -24.65 10.57
CA ALA A 66 6.96 -23.58 10.34
C ALA A 66 7.10 -22.67 11.58
N GLY A 67 6.09 -22.65 12.45
CA GLY A 67 6.15 -21.84 13.65
C GLY A 67 4.77 -21.61 14.24
N LYS A 68 4.67 -20.67 15.17
CA LYS A 68 3.40 -20.17 15.68
C LYS A 68 3.40 -18.66 15.62
N LYS A 69 2.26 -18.10 15.24
CA LYS A 69 2.04 -16.67 15.31
C LYS A 69 2.07 -16.24 16.79
N SER A 70 2.73 -15.12 17.08
CA SER A 70 2.71 -14.50 18.40
C SER A 70 1.68 -13.39 18.39
N ASP A 71 0.67 -13.49 19.25
CA ASP A 71 -0.34 -12.46 19.44
C ASP A 71 -0.06 -11.71 20.75
N TYR A 72 -0.09 -10.38 20.71
CA TYR A 72 0.16 -9.58 21.92
C TYR A 72 -1.11 -9.44 22.76
N GLN A 73 -0.98 -9.66 24.07
CA GLN A 73 -2.01 -9.33 25.04
C GLN A 73 -1.81 -7.91 25.56
N TYR A 74 -2.89 -7.14 25.61
CA TYR A 74 -2.88 -5.74 26.03
C TYR A 74 -3.68 -5.53 27.31
N SER A 75 -3.29 -4.54 28.11
CA SER A 75 -3.92 -4.16 29.38
C SER A 75 -5.40 -3.77 29.22
N ASP A 76 -5.74 -3.20 28.07
CA ASP A 76 -7.06 -2.71 27.74
C ASP A 76 -7.30 -2.81 26.24
N ASN A 77 -8.57 -3.02 25.87
CA ASN A 77 -9.05 -3.05 24.50
C ASN A 77 -10.25 -2.12 24.36
N THR A 78 -10.35 -1.46 23.21
CA THR A 78 -11.45 -0.57 22.86
C THR A 78 -12.29 -1.21 21.75
N PHE A 79 -13.59 -0.92 21.75
CA PHE A 79 -14.46 -1.29 20.63
C PHE A 79 -14.19 -0.36 19.45
N LEU A 80 -14.06 -0.93 18.24
CA LEU A 80 -13.78 -0.23 17.00
C LEU A 80 -12.51 0.67 17.09
N PRO A 81 -11.34 0.12 17.46
CA PRO A 81 -10.12 0.92 17.61
C PRO A 81 -9.62 1.39 16.23
N ARG A 82 -9.34 2.69 16.12
CA ARG A 82 -8.84 3.39 14.93
C ARG A 82 -7.50 4.07 15.18
N MET A 83 -7.21 4.40 16.43
CA MET A 83 -5.96 5.02 16.86
C MET A 83 -5.03 3.98 17.48
N TYR A 84 -4.48 3.09 16.64
CA TYR A 84 -3.63 1.97 17.05
C TYR A 84 -2.28 2.03 16.31
N SER A 85 -1.18 1.89 17.02
CA SER A 85 0.16 1.80 16.44
C SER A 85 1.19 1.57 17.53
N ASP A 86 2.27 0.85 17.21
CA ASP A 86 3.47 0.79 18.04
C ASP A 86 4.51 1.88 17.66
N ASP A 87 4.32 2.55 16.52
CA ASP A 87 5.13 3.69 16.10
C ASP A 87 4.67 4.97 16.81
N GLN A 88 5.59 5.60 17.54
CA GLN A 88 5.38 6.83 18.29
C GLN A 88 4.90 8.00 17.40
N ARG A 89 5.34 8.06 16.14
CA ARG A 89 4.92 9.12 15.21
C ARG A 89 3.42 9.08 14.93
N HIS A 90 2.84 7.89 14.84
CA HIS A 90 1.39 7.75 14.70
C HIS A 90 0.67 8.13 15.99
N ALA A 91 1.22 7.76 17.16
CA ALA A 91 0.67 8.14 18.46
C ALA A 91 0.59 9.66 18.62
N ASP A 92 1.63 10.37 18.22
CA ASP A 92 1.67 11.83 18.29
C ASP A 92 0.71 12.47 17.29
N PHE A 93 0.62 11.93 16.07
CA PHE A 93 -0.38 12.35 15.09
C PHE A 93 -1.81 12.22 15.61
N TYR A 94 -2.15 11.08 16.24
CA TYR A 94 -3.48 10.87 16.80
C TYR A 94 -3.83 11.91 17.85
N LYS A 95 -2.89 12.23 18.75
CA LYS A 95 -3.09 13.25 19.79
C LYS A 95 -3.29 14.63 19.20
N GLU A 96 -2.47 15.00 18.21
CA GLU A 96 -2.54 16.30 17.55
C GLU A 96 -3.86 16.47 16.81
N TRP A 97 -4.19 15.53 15.91
CA TRP A 97 -5.39 15.58 15.08
C TRP A 97 -6.69 15.57 15.89
N MET A 98 -6.74 14.74 16.95
CA MET A 98 -7.92 14.61 17.80
C MET A 98 -7.90 15.59 18.99
N HIS A 99 -6.88 16.44 19.11
CA HIS A 99 -6.67 17.35 20.24
C HIS A 99 -6.80 16.65 21.61
N LEU A 100 -6.21 15.46 21.73
CA LEU A 100 -6.28 14.66 22.95
C LEU A 100 -5.22 15.12 23.96
N ASP A 101 -5.61 15.15 25.24
CA ASP A 101 -4.67 15.29 26.34
C ASP A 101 -3.67 14.10 26.30
N PRO A 102 -2.35 14.33 26.45
CA PRO A 102 -1.34 13.27 26.41
C PRO A 102 -1.58 12.11 27.40
N SER A 103 -2.23 12.38 28.53
CA SER A 103 -2.55 11.39 29.57
C SER A 103 -3.84 10.60 29.29
N LYS A 104 -4.68 11.06 28.35
CA LYS A 104 -5.96 10.44 28.05
C LYS A 104 -5.76 9.11 27.31
N LYS A 105 -6.36 8.04 27.84
CA LYS A 105 -6.58 6.81 27.08
C LYS A 105 -7.77 7.01 26.13
N PRO A 106 -7.58 6.85 24.81
CA PRO A 106 -8.67 7.01 23.86
C PRO A 106 -9.79 5.99 24.13
N ASN A 107 -11.03 6.44 24.07
CA ASN A 107 -12.20 5.56 24.18
C ASN A 107 -12.88 5.37 22.81
N THR A 108 -14.00 4.66 22.79
CA THR A 108 -14.76 4.40 21.56
C THR A 108 -15.21 5.69 20.84
N ILE A 109 -15.59 6.73 21.60
CA ILE A 109 -16.03 8.01 21.01
C ILE A 109 -14.87 8.70 20.32
N ASP A 110 -13.69 8.70 20.93
CA ASP A 110 -12.49 9.28 20.32
C ASP A 110 -12.12 8.53 19.03
N ASN A 111 -12.21 7.20 19.04
CA ASN A 111 -11.93 6.36 17.87
C ASN A 111 -12.95 6.55 16.73
N VAL A 112 -14.23 6.69 17.05
CA VAL A 112 -15.27 7.06 16.08
C VAL A 112 -15.02 8.49 15.56
N GLY A 113 -14.58 9.40 16.42
CA GLY A 113 -14.17 10.75 16.04
C GLY A 113 -13.07 10.70 14.98
N PHE A 114 -12.00 9.93 15.23
CA PHE A 114 -10.90 9.75 14.28
C PHE A 114 -11.34 9.06 12.98
N LEU A 115 -12.25 8.08 13.06
CA LEU A 115 -12.84 7.44 11.88
C LEU A 115 -13.48 8.48 10.97
N PHE A 116 -14.30 9.37 11.52
CA PHE A 116 -15.04 10.35 10.69
C PHE A 116 -14.20 11.54 10.28
N SER A 117 -13.34 12.08 11.16
CA SER A 117 -12.53 13.26 10.85
C SER A 117 -11.38 12.92 9.91
N TYR A 118 -10.63 11.86 10.19
CA TYR A 118 -9.43 11.49 9.42
C TYR A 118 -9.72 10.42 8.37
N GLN A 119 -10.15 9.22 8.77
CA GLN A 119 -10.19 8.09 7.84
C GLN A 119 -11.29 8.24 6.76
N ILE A 120 -12.49 8.67 7.12
CA ILE A 120 -13.57 8.93 6.17
C ILE A 120 -13.46 10.36 5.62
N GLY A 121 -13.25 11.36 6.47
CA GLY A 121 -13.17 12.77 6.07
C GLY A 121 -11.92 13.08 5.26
N TYR A 122 -10.78 13.12 5.93
CA TYR A 122 -9.51 13.51 5.31
C TYR A 122 -8.98 12.53 4.28
N MET A 123 -9.07 11.22 4.50
CA MET A 123 -8.56 10.24 3.54
C MET A 123 -9.58 10.01 2.43
N TYR A 124 -10.75 9.43 2.73
CA TYR A 124 -11.69 9.03 1.67
C TYR A 124 -12.44 10.19 0.97
N LEU A 125 -13.12 11.07 1.73
CA LEU A 125 -13.97 12.12 1.14
C LEU A 125 -13.15 13.21 0.45
N ARG A 126 -11.90 13.43 0.87
CA ARG A 126 -10.94 14.28 0.16
C ARG A 126 -10.64 13.73 -1.24
N TYR A 127 -10.28 12.46 -1.38
CA TYR A 127 -10.05 11.83 -2.69
C TYR A 127 -11.32 11.79 -3.55
N PHE A 128 -12.47 11.52 -2.92
CA PHE A 128 -13.76 11.63 -3.60
C PHE A 128 -14.01 13.06 -4.10
N GLY A 129 -13.67 14.06 -3.28
CA GLY A 129 -13.71 15.47 -3.64
C GLY A 129 -12.77 15.85 -4.77
N TRP A 130 -11.55 15.33 -4.81
CA TRP A 130 -10.62 15.54 -5.93
C TRP A 130 -11.24 15.20 -7.28
N ASN A 131 -12.07 14.16 -7.32
CA ASN A 131 -12.70 13.67 -8.55
C ASN A 131 -13.99 14.42 -8.92
N PHE A 132 -14.74 14.95 -7.96
CA PHE A 132 -16.10 15.48 -8.22
C PHE A 132 -16.34 16.94 -7.77
N ILE A 133 -15.36 17.55 -7.10
CA ILE A 133 -15.34 18.95 -6.68
C ILE A 133 -14.17 19.67 -7.33
N GLY A 134 -12.99 19.06 -7.30
CA GLY A 134 -11.72 19.57 -7.79
C GLY A 134 -10.60 19.39 -6.76
N ARG A 135 -9.36 19.67 -7.15
CA ARG A 135 -8.13 19.37 -6.41
C ARG A 135 -7.22 20.60 -6.38
N GLN A 136 -6.58 20.84 -5.24
CA GLN A 136 -5.69 21.99 -5.07
C GLN A 136 -4.30 21.76 -5.65
N ASN A 137 -3.70 20.59 -5.39
CA ASN A 137 -2.38 20.21 -5.89
C ASN A 137 -2.19 18.71 -5.72
N ASP A 138 -1.08 18.20 -6.24
CA ASP A 138 -0.69 16.80 -6.16
C ASP A 138 0.23 16.45 -4.99
N GLU A 139 0.45 17.40 -4.08
CA GLU A 139 1.28 17.23 -2.89
C GLU A 139 0.59 16.31 -1.89
N GLN A 140 1.35 15.36 -1.35
CA GLN A 140 0.85 14.50 -0.29
C GLN A 140 0.69 15.31 1.00
N GLY A 141 -0.52 15.29 1.56
CA GLY A 141 -0.81 15.99 2.80
C GLY A 141 -0.93 15.08 4.01
N GLN A 142 -0.68 15.65 5.19
CA GLN A 142 -0.94 15.02 6.50
C GLN A 142 -1.86 15.89 7.37
N GLY A 143 -2.75 16.68 6.75
CA GLY A 143 -3.69 17.52 7.48
C GLY A 143 -3.30 19.00 7.62
N SER A 144 -2.26 19.45 6.92
CA SER A 144 -1.78 20.84 6.93
C SER A 144 -2.80 21.87 6.44
N GLY A 145 -3.82 21.42 5.69
CA GLY A 145 -4.87 22.27 5.11
C GLY A 145 -4.53 22.86 3.74
N PHE A 146 -3.31 22.63 3.21
CA PHE A 146 -2.88 23.17 1.92
C PHE A 146 -2.24 22.14 0.99
N GLU A 147 -2.01 20.91 1.47
CA GLU A 147 -1.45 19.81 0.69
C GLU A 147 -2.55 18.80 0.35
N GLY A 148 -2.74 18.58 -0.95
CA GLY A 148 -3.69 17.61 -1.48
C GLY A 148 -5.12 17.86 -1.02
N THR A 149 -5.57 19.09 -0.85
CA THR A 149 -6.96 19.34 -0.44
C THR A 149 -7.90 19.42 -1.64
N SER A 150 -9.21 19.32 -1.40
CA SER A 150 -10.22 19.58 -2.41
C SER A 150 -10.40 21.07 -2.62
N LEU A 151 -10.50 21.52 -3.87
CA LEU A 151 -10.74 22.90 -4.24
C LEU A 151 -11.89 22.97 -5.24
N SER A 152 -12.90 23.79 -4.98
CA SER A 152 -14.08 23.81 -5.85
C SER A 152 -13.96 24.75 -7.03
N GLY A 153 -13.27 25.88 -6.88
CA GLY A 153 -13.31 27.02 -7.80
C GLY A 153 -14.40 28.04 -7.46
N VAL A 154 -15.30 27.73 -6.51
CA VAL A 154 -16.30 28.67 -6.01
C VAL A 154 -15.67 29.52 -4.93
N LYS A 155 -15.12 30.68 -5.32
CA LYS A 155 -14.31 31.56 -4.45
C LYS A 155 -14.85 31.77 -3.03
N PRO A 156 -16.15 32.03 -2.79
CA PRO A 156 -16.65 32.19 -1.41
C PRO A 156 -16.57 30.90 -0.57
N ILE A 157 -16.78 29.73 -1.19
CA ILE A 157 -16.70 28.43 -0.51
C ILE A 157 -15.24 28.09 -0.24
N ASP A 158 -14.39 28.24 -1.26
CA ASP A 158 -12.95 27.98 -1.10
C ASP A 158 -12.32 28.97 -0.11
N ALA A 159 -12.83 30.19 0.01
CA ALA A 159 -12.38 31.16 1.01
C ALA A 159 -12.68 30.73 2.45
N ILE A 160 -13.74 29.97 2.67
CA ILE A 160 -14.08 29.40 3.98
C ILE A 160 -13.15 28.22 4.30
N TRP A 161 -12.80 27.41 3.31
CA TRP A 161 -11.95 26.23 3.51
C TRP A 161 -10.47 26.58 3.63
N HIS A 162 -9.97 27.46 2.75
CA HIS A 162 -8.54 27.65 2.49
C HIS A 162 -8.08 29.11 2.60
N GLY A 163 -8.98 30.03 2.96
CA GLY A 163 -8.69 31.47 2.94
C GLY A 163 -8.73 32.09 1.53
N ASN A 164 -8.31 33.34 1.39
CA ASN A 164 -8.52 34.10 0.16
C ASN A 164 -7.84 33.47 -1.08
N GLN A 165 -8.64 33.16 -2.11
CA GLN A 165 -8.19 32.51 -3.35
C GLN A 165 -7.93 33.46 -4.52
N SER A 166 -7.85 34.78 -4.30
CA SER A 166 -7.80 35.75 -5.41
C SER A 166 -6.39 36.04 -5.94
N ASN A 167 -5.38 35.96 -5.09
CA ASN A 167 -4.00 36.34 -5.40
C ASN A 167 -3.02 35.22 -5.00
N LEU A 168 -3.27 34.01 -5.51
CA LEU A 168 -2.41 32.87 -5.26
C LEU A 168 -1.13 32.96 -6.09
N PRO A 169 0.01 32.43 -5.60
CA PRO A 169 1.26 32.43 -6.35
C PRO A 169 1.20 31.47 -7.56
N PRO A 170 2.02 31.71 -8.60
CA PRO A 170 2.14 30.81 -9.76
C PRO A 170 2.40 29.34 -9.38
N SER A 171 3.20 29.09 -8.34
CA SER A 171 3.47 27.74 -7.82
C SER A 171 2.23 26.95 -7.40
N THR A 172 1.10 27.63 -7.15
CA THR A 172 -0.19 26.99 -6.86
C THR A 172 -1.07 26.90 -8.09
N VAL A 173 -1.22 27.99 -8.85
CA VAL A 173 -2.18 28.06 -9.97
C VAL A 173 -1.68 27.42 -11.26
N ASP A 174 -0.35 27.25 -11.39
CA ASP A 174 0.30 26.58 -12.52
C ASP A 174 0.58 25.09 -12.22
N ASN A 175 0.21 24.59 -11.04
CA ASN A 175 0.27 23.15 -10.74
C ASN A 175 -0.79 22.44 -11.61
N GLU A 176 -0.38 21.40 -12.35
CA GLU A 176 -1.26 20.65 -13.26
C GLU A 176 -2.49 20.09 -12.52
N ALA A 177 -2.36 19.70 -11.26
CA ALA A 177 -3.46 19.18 -10.45
C ALA A 177 -4.36 20.26 -9.83
N TYR A 178 -4.21 21.54 -10.21
CA TYR A 178 -5.04 22.67 -9.78
C TYR A 178 -6.41 22.70 -10.50
N ASN A 179 -7.23 21.69 -10.20
CA ASN A 179 -8.50 21.38 -10.86
C ASN A 179 -9.70 22.01 -10.16
N ARG A 180 -10.63 22.61 -10.92
CA ARG A 180 -11.85 23.25 -10.37
C ARG A 180 -13.10 22.80 -11.11
N PHE A 181 -13.89 21.91 -10.51
CA PHE A 181 -15.11 21.39 -11.12
C PHE A 181 -16.40 22.08 -10.61
N PHE A 182 -16.29 23.07 -9.71
CA PHE A 182 -17.39 23.90 -9.20
C PHE A 182 -18.56 23.09 -8.63
N PHE A 183 -18.27 21.93 -8.05
CA PHE A 183 -19.25 20.94 -7.57
C PHE A 183 -20.17 20.35 -8.65
N LEU A 184 -20.00 20.70 -9.93
CA LEU A 184 -20.94 20.32 -10.97
C LEU A 184 -21.06 18.79 -11.13
N PRO A 185 -19.96 18.01 -11.18
CA PRO A 185 -20.06 16.55 -11.23
C PRO A 185 -20.72 15.97 -9.96
N LEU A 186 -20.35 16.50 -8.78
CA LEU A 186 -20.93 16.07 -7.51
C LEU A 186 -22.45 16.30 -7.46
N ILE A 187 -22.90 17.51 -7.82
CA ILE A 187 -24.32 17.88 -7.79
C ILE A 187 -25.13 16.97 -8.73
N ILE A 188 -24.65 16.75 -9.95
CA ILE A 188 -25.35 15.88 -10.91
C ILE A 188 -25.38 14.43 -10.40
N GLY A 189 -24.28 13.93 -9.85
CA GLY A 189 -24.24 12.59 -9.27
C GLY A 189 -25.22 12.43 -8.10
N LEU A 190 -25.33 13.42 -7.22
CA LEU A 190 -26.31 13.40 -6.12
C LEU A 190 -27.75 13.43 -6.64
N LEU A 191 -28.05 14.26 -7.65
CA LEU A 191 -29.36 14.29 -8.30
C LEU A 191 -29.69 12.94 -8.92
N GLY A 192 -28.73 12.30 -9.59
CA GLY A 192 -28.90 10.98 -10.17
C GLY A 192 -29.10 9.88 -9.14
N ALA A 193 -28.39 9.93 -8.01
CA ALA A 193 -28.59 9.00 -6.91
C ALA A 193 -30.01 9.11 -6.34
N ILE A 194 -30.46 10.33 -6.02
CA ILE A 194 -31.82 10.60 -5.53
C ILE A 194 -32.86 10.11 -6.54
N TRP A 195 -32.67 10.46 -7.82
CA TRP A 195 -33.56 10.06 -8.91
C TRP A 195 -33.65 8.54 -9.07
N HIS A 196 -32.52 7.84 -8.95
CA HIS A 196 -32.44 6.38 -9.05
C HIS A 196 -33.18 5.72 -7.88
N PHE A 197 -32.93 6.15 -6.64
CA PHE A 197 -33.60 5.62 -5.44
C PHE A 197 -35.11 5.87 -5.42
N GLN A 198 -35.57 7.00 -5.96
CA GLN A 198 -37.00 7.29 -6.07
C GLN A 198 -37.73 6.41 -7.09
N ARG A 199 -37.03 5.82 -8.04
CA ARG A 199 -37.61 5.04 -9.15
C ARG A 199 -37.48 3.54 -8.99
N ASN A 200 -36.27 3.10 -8.66
CA ASN A 200 -35.97 1.69 -8.50
C ASN A 200 -34.99 1.49 -7.36
N GLN A 201 -35.54 1.25 -6.17
CA GLN A 201 -34.76 1.05 -4.96
C GLN A 201 -33.86 -0.20 -5.02
N LYS A 202 -34.24 -1.23 -5.79
CA LYS A 202 -33.46 -2.46 -5.90
C LYS A 202 -32.18 -2.20 -6.69
N ASP A 203 -32.32 -1.63 -7.89
CA ASP A 203 -31.17 -1.33 -8.75
C ASP A 203 -30.29 -0.22 -8.14
N ALA A 204 -30.92 0.79 -7.52
CA ALA A 204 -30.20 1.83 -6.77
C ALA A 204 -29.45 1.25 -5.58
N GLY A 205 -30.04 0.27 -4.90
CA GLY A 205 -29.41 -0.49 -3.82
C GLY A 205 -28.17 -1.24 -4.30
N VAL A 206 -28.20 -1.87 -5.48
CA VAL A 206 -27.01 -2.55 -6.05
C VAL A 206 -25.86 -1.56 -6.29
N VAL A 207 -26.14 -0.41 -6.92
CA VAL A 207 -25.13 0.64 -7.14
C VAL A 207 -24.65 1.22 -5.80
N GLY A 208 -25.55 1.42 -4.85
CA GLY A 208 -25.22 1.90 -3.50
C GLY A 208 -24.34 0.93 -2.71
N LEU A 209 -24.59 -0.37 -2.82
CA LEU A 209 -23.74 -1.41 -2.24
C LEU A 209 -22.37 -1.41 -2.90
N LEU A 210 -22.30 -1.30 -4.23
CA LEU A 210 -21.03 -1.17 -4.94
C LEU A 210 -20.25 0.05 -4.43
N PHE A 211 -20.88 1.22 -4.37
CA PHE A 211 -20.28 2.46 -3.83
C PHE A 211 -19.77 2.28 -2.39
N PHE A 212 -20.57 1.65 -1.53
CA PHE A 212 -20.20 1.42 -0.13
C PHE A 212 -19.04 0.43 0.00
N PHE A 213 -19.11 -0.73 -0.64
CA PHE A 213 -18.12 -1.81 -0.50
C PHE A 213 -16.78 -1.48 -1.16
N THR A 214 -16.79 -0.64 -2.20
CA THR A 214 -15.57 -0.20 -2.89
C THR A 214 -15.06 1.17 -2.43
N GLY A 215 -15.67 1.74 -1.39
CA GLY A 215 -15.27 3.01 -0.79
C GLY A 215 -15.18 2.88 0.73
N ILE A 216 -16.25 3.24 1.44
CA ILE A 216 -16.29 3.32 2.90
C ILE A 216 -15.93 1.98 3.57
N ALA A 217 -16.38 0.84 3.04
CA ALA A 217 -16.05 -0.46 3.62
C ALA A 217 -14.55 -0.77 3.56
N ILE A 218 -13.85 -0.31 2.50
CA ILE A 218 -12.39 -0.45 2.38
C ILE A 218 -11.71 0.36 3.48
N VAL A 219 -12.18 1.57 3.78
CA VAL A 219 -11.66 2.39 4.90
C VAL A 219 -11.78 1.61 6.22
N LEU A 220 -12.97 1.06 6.49
CA LEU A 220 -13.23 0.30 7.72
C LEU A 220 -12.36 -0.96 7.84
N TYR A 221 -12.15 -1.66 6.73
CA TYR A 221 -11.42 -2.93 6.65
C TYR A 221 -9.90 -2.76 6.66
N LEU A 222 -9.38 -1.75 5.95
CA LEU A 222 -7.95 -1.45 5.94
C LEU A 222 -7.52 -0.79 7.24
N ASN A 223 -8.42 -0.10 7.94
CA ASN A 223 -8.16 0.62 9.19
C ASN A 223 -6.82 1.36 9.14
N GLN A 224 -6.64 2.18 8.11
CA GLN A 224 -5.34 2.78 7.77
C GLN A 224 -4.83 3.65 8.92
N LYS A 225 -3.51 3.59 9.14
CA LYS A 225 -2.79 4.45 10.08
C LYS A 225 -2.54 5.81 9.42
N PRO A 226 -2.26 6.89 10.18
CA PRO A 226 -1.83 8.14 9.61
C PRO A 226 -0.40 8.02 9.07
N LEU A 227 0.11 9.06 8.41
CA LEU A 227 1.49 9.11 7.90
C LEU A 227 1.85 8.00 6.92
N GLU A 228 0.86 7.56 6.13
CA GLU A 228 1.11 6.62 5.02
C GLU A 228 2.17 7.20 4.06
N PRO A 229 3.03 6.37 3.46
CA PRO A 229 4.17 6.85 2.65
C PRO A 229 3.76 7.50 1.33
N ARG A 230 2.49 7.42 0.95
CA ARG A 230 1.90 8.02 -0.26
C ARG A 230 0.38 8.06 -0.15
N GLU A 231 -0.24 8.89 -0.98
CA GLU A 231 -1.69 8.93 -1.14
C GLU A 231 -2.25 7.57 -1.61
N ARG A 232 -3.46 7.22 -1.15
CA ARG A 232 -4.11 5.92 -1.39
C ARG A 232 -5.46 6.02 -2.09
N ASP A 233 -5.68 7.09 -2.85
CA ASP A 233 -6.86 7.33 -3.68
C ASP A 233 -7.22 6.15 -4.60
N TYR A 234 -6.20 5.49 -5.18
CA TYR A 234 -6.35 4.33 -6.05
C TYR A 234 -7.10 3.15 -5.40
N ALA A 235 -7.10 3.04 -4.06
CA ALA A 235 -7.82 2.00 -3.35
C ALA A 235 -9.35 2.16 -3.42
N TYR A 236 -9.83 3.37 -3.76
CA TYR A 236 -11.23 3.76 -3.71
C TYR A 236 -11.85 4.00 -5.09
N VAL A 237 -11.10 3.77 -6.18
CA VAL A 237 -11.55 4.03 -7.56
C VAL A 237 -12.86 3.32 -7.90
N GLY A 238 -13.11 2.15 -7.31
CA GLY A 238 -14.38 1.43 -7.50
C GLY A 238 -15.60 2.25 -7.07
N SER A 239 -15.51 3.03 -5.98
CA SER A 239 -16.63 3.87 -5.55
C SER A 239 -16.78 5.09 -6.43
N PHE A 240 -15.69 5.59 -7.02
CA PHE A 240 -15.74 6.70 -7.98
C PHE A 240 -16.45 6.26 -9.27
N TYR A 241 -16.19 5.05 -9.75
CA TYR A 241 -16.95 4.46 -10.86
C TYR A 241 -18.43 4.25 -10.53
N ALA A 242 -18.74 3.78 -9.33
CA ALA A 242 -20.13 3.66 -8.89
C ALA A 242 -20.84 5.04 -8.87
N PHE A 243 -20.14 6.08 -8.42
CA PHE A 243 -20.69 7.44 -8.42
C PHE A 243 -20.86 8.01 -9.85
N ALA A 244 -19.96 7.70 -10.78
CA ALA A 244 -20.07 8.10 -12.18
C ALA A 244 -21.34 7.54 -12.87
N ILE A 245 -21.81 6.35 -12.46
CA ILE A 245 -23.12 5.82 -12.89
C ILE A 245 -24.24 6.78 -12.49
N TRP A 246 -24.23 7.28 -11.25
CA TRP A 246 -25.20 8.27 -10.81
C TRP A 246 -25.04 9.62 -11.51
N ILE A 247 -23.84 10.05 -11.88
CA ILE A 247 -23.67 11.24 -12.73
C ILE A 247 -24.43 11.06 -14.06
N GLY A 248 -24.29 9.91 -14.71
CA GLY A 248 -25.04 9.60 -15.94
C GLY A 248 -26.56 9.61 -15.73
N LEU A 249 -27.04 9.01 -14.63
CA LEU A 249 -28.47 9.02 -14.28
C LEU A 249 -28.97 10.43 -13.87
N GLY A 250 -28.10 11.31 -13.38
CA GLY A 250 -28.42 12.69 -13.06
C GLY A 250 -28.88 13.48 -14.29
N VAL A 251 -28.38 13.15 -15.47
CA VAL A 251 -28.85 13.73 -16.74
C VAL A 251 -30.32 13.39 -17.00
N LEU A 252 -30.76 12.17 -16.64
CA LEU A 252 -32.18 11.77 -16.74
C LEU A 252 -33.04 12.54 -15.74
N ALA A 253 -32.53 12.80 -14.53
CA ALA A 253 -33.21 13.63 -13.54
C ALA A 253 -33.42 15.06 -14.05
N ILE A 254 -32.38 15.66 -14.63
CA ILE A 254 -32.43 17.01 -15.23
C ILE A 254 -33.42 17.03 -16.41
N LYS A 255 -33.35 16.04 -17.30
CA LYS A 255 -34.27 15.90 -18.44
C LYS A 255 -35.72 15.93 -18.00
N GLU A 256 -36.10 15.10 -17.04
CA GLU A 256 -37.49 15.03 -16.58
C GLU A 256 -37.95 16.32 -15.89
N TRP A 257 -37.06 16.98 -15.16
CA TRP A 257 -37.37 18.29 -14.58
C TRP A 257 -37.61 19.33 -15.69
N LEU A 258 -36.77 19.36 -16.72
CA LEU A 258 -36.91 20.25 -17.87
C LEU A 258 -38.17 19.96 -18.68
N PHE A 259 -38.60 18.70 -18.80
CA PHE A 259 -39.83 18.33 -19.50
C PHE A 259 -41.09 18.93 -18.86
N LYS A 260 -41.04 19.29 -17.58
CA LYS A 260 -42.13 20.01 -16.91
C LYS A 260 -42.17 21.50 -17.25
N LYS A 261 -41.13 22.03 -17.90
CA LYS A 261 -40.94 23.48 -18.16
C LYS A 261 -40.77 23.80 -19.64
N LEU A 262 -40.33 22.84 -20.45
CA LEU A 262 -39.96 22.99 -21.85
C LEU A 262 -40.61 21.88 -22.69
N THR A 263 -40.59 22.03 -24.02
CA THR A 263 -40.99 20.95 -24.93
C THR A 263 -40.06 19.73 -24.77
N PRO A 264 -40.53 18.49 -25.06
CA PRO A 264 -39.69 17.30 -24.93
C PRO A 264 -38.38 17.37 -25.73
N THR A 265 -38.41 17.92 -26.94
CA THR A 265 -37.21 18.08 -27.77
C THR A 265 -36.24 19.07 -27.16
N THR A 266 -36.71 20.27 -26.78
CA THR A 266 -35.85 21.30 -26.17
C THR A 266 -35.31 20.85 -24.82
N GLY A 267 -36.13 20.22 -23.98
CA GLY A 267 -35.72 19.71 -22.68
C GLY A 267 -34.68 18.59 -22.79
N ALA A 268 -34.76 17.74 -23.81
CA ALA A 268 -33.81 16.65 -24.02
C ALA A 268 -32.45 17.21 -24.46
N ILE A 269 -32.46 18.14 -25.42
CA ILE A 269 -31.24 18.83 -25.87
C ILE A 269 -30.60 19.57 -24.71
N ALA A 270 -31.38 20.36 -23.95
CA ALA A 270 -30.88 21.11 -22.82
C ALA A 270 -30.29 20.20 -21.72
N ALA A 271 -30.95 19.09 -21.39
CA ALA A 271 -30.42 18.13 -20.42
C ALA A 271 -29.10 17.51 -20.86
N THR A 272 -28.98 17.12 -22.14
CA THR A 272 -27.74 16.58 -22.69
C THR A 272 -26.62 17.62 -22.66
N VAL A 273 -26.89 18.86 -23.08
CA VAL A 273 -25.91 19.95 -23.04
C VAL A 273 -25.46 20.20 -21.59
N ILE A 274 -26.40 20.38 -20.66
CA ILE A 274 -26.06 20.57 -19.24
C ILE A 274 -25.24 19.40 -18.72
N GLY A 275 -25.66 18.16 -18.98
CA GLY A 275 -24.97 16.96 -18.54
C GLY A 275 -23.53 16.86 -19.06
N LEU A 276 -23.30 17.16 -20.34
CA LEU A 276 -21.97 17.13 -20.95
C LEU A 276 -21.05 18.23 -20.39
N PHE A 277 -21.56 19.46 -20.25
CA PHE A 277 -20.73 20.58 -19.77
C PHE A 277 -20.44 20.51 -18.28
N ALA A 278 -21.38 20.01 -17.48
CA ALA A 278 -21.26 19.97 -16.03
C ALA A 278 -20.41 18.80 -15.50
N ALA A 279 -20.11 17.79 -16.31
CA ALA A 279 -19.24 16.69 -15.90
C ALA A 279 -18.12 16.40 -16.91
N PRO A 280 -18.33 15.67 -18.03
CA PRO A 280 -17.21 15.20 -18.85
C PRO A 280 -16.39 16.33 -19.48
N ILE A 281 -17.02 17.42 -19.95
CA ILE A 281 -16.27 18.53 -20.59
C ILE A 281 -15.44 19.28 -19.55
N ILE A 282 -16.02 19.65 -18.40
CA ILE A 282 -15.27 20.39 -17.38
C ILE A 282 -14.16 19.54 -16.76
N MET A 283 -14.42 18.25 -16.54
CA MET A 283 -13.41 17.33 -16.02
C MET A 283 -12.27 17.14 -17.01
N ALA A 284 -12.56 17.00 -18.31
CA ALA A 284 -11.53 16.94 -19.35
C ALA A 284 -10.81 18.29 -19.53
N GLN A 285 -11.49 19.42 -19.42
CA GLN A 285 -10.86 20.73 -19.61
C GLN A 285 -9.93 21.10 -18.44
N GLN A 286 -10.26 20.68 -17.22
CA GLN A 286 -9.48 21.02 -16.03
C GLN A 286 -8.43 19.97 -15.69
N GLY A 287 -8.69 18.66 -15.90
CA GLY A 287 -7.79 17.60 -15.44
C GLY A 287 -7.36 16.62 -16.54
N TRP A 288 -7.03 17.11 -17.74
CA TRP A 288 -6.47 16.24 -18.79
C TRP A 288 -4.96 16.17 -18.74
N ASP A 289 -4.31 17.30 -18.46
CA ASP A 289 -2.87 17.45 -18.31
C ASP A 289 -2.34 16.70 -17.09
N ASP A 290 -2.99 16.79 -15.93
CA ASP A 290 -2.56 16.07 -14.72
C ASP A 290 -2.73 14.53 -14.81
N HIS A 291 -3.56 14.06 -15.75
CA HIS A 291 -3.74 12.65 -16.06
C HIS A 291 -2.79 12.16 -17.17
N ASP A 292 -2.12 13.05 -17.90
CA ASP A 292 -1.09 12.66 -18.85
C ASP A 292 0.17 12.21 -18.10
N ARG A 293 0.56 10.96 -18.35
CA ARG A 293 1.79 10.36 -17.80
C ARG A 293 2.77 9.95 -18.89
N SER A 294 2.50 10.34 -20.15
CA SER A 294 3.29 9.95 -21.32
C SER A 294 4.77 10.38 -21.25
N THR A 295 5.07 11.43 -20.48
CA THR A 295 6.42 11.97 -20.27
C THR A 295 7.05 11.54 -18.95
N LYS A 296 6.35 10.78 -18.09
CA LYS A 296 6.85 10.35 -16.77
C LYS A 296 7.81 9.17 -16.89
N LEU A 297 9.00 9.43 -17.44
CA LEU A 297 10.01 8.43 -17.76
C LEU A 297 11.06 8.22 -16.68
N VAL A 298 11.10 9.03 -15.61
CA VAL A 298 12.15 8.99 -14.57
C VAL A 298 12.42 7.57 -14.05
N ALA A 299 11.39 6.82 -13.68
CA ALA A 299 11.56 5.45 -13.18
C ALA A 299 12.11 4.49 -14.25
N HIS A 300 11.66 4.64 -15.49
CA HIS A 300 12.14 3.87 -16.64
C HIS A 300 13.60 4.20 -16.95
N ASP A 301 13.94 5.48 -17.08
CA ASP A 301 15.27 5.95 -17.50
C ASP A 301 16.33 5.61 -16.44
N ILE A 302 16.02 5.78 -15.15
CA ILE A 302 16.90 5.35 -14.05
C ILE A 302 17.15 3.84 -14.12
N ALA A 303 16.11 3.04 -14.37
CA ALA A 303 16.25 1.60 -14.47
C ALA A 303 17.14 1.21 -15.68
N TYR A 304 16.92 1.85 -16.82
CA TYR A 304 17.71 1.64 -18.02
C TYR A 304 19.18 1.98 -17.76
N ASP A 305 19.47 3.14 -17.18
CA ASP A 305 20.82 3.60 -16.87
C ASP A 305 21.53 2.67 -15.86
N TYR A 306 20.82 2.21 -14.83
CA TYR A 306 21.36 1.25 -13.87
C TYR A 306 21.78 -0.06 -14.54
N LEU A 307 20.91 -0.64 -15.38
CA LEU A 307 21.23 -1.88 -16.06
C LEU A 307 22.33 -1.70 -17.10
N GLN A 308 22.33 -0.61 -17.87
CA GLN A 308 23.37 -0.38 -18.89
C GLN A 308 24.75 -0.11 -18.28
N SER A 309 24.81 0.45 -17.06
CA SER A 309 26.06 0.69 -16.34
C SER A 309 26.70 -0.58 -15.78
N CYS A 310 25.97 -1.70 -15.76
CA CYS A 310 26.45 -2.97 -15.23
C CYS A 310 27.38 -3.69 -16.22
N ALA A 311 28.43 -4.36 -15.74
CA ALA A 311 29.21 -5.29 -16.56
C ALA A 311 28.35 -6.47 -17.09
N PRO A 312 28.77 -7.18 -18.16
CA PRO A 312 28.07 -8.38 -18.62
C PRO A 312 27.90 -9.41 -17.50
N ASN A 313 26.71 -10.00 -17.37
CA ASN A 313 26.35 -10.98 -16.33
C ASN A 313 26.51 -10.49 -14.88
N ALA A 314 26.51 -9.17 -14.65
CA ALA A 314 26.64 -8.62 -13.32
C ALA A 314 25.44 -8.97 -12.41
N ILE A 315 25.65 -8.83 -11.11
CA ILE A 315 24.58 -8.87 -10.10
C ILE A 315 24.40 -7.45 -9.58
N ILE A 316 23.18 -6.91 -9.71
CA ILE A 316 22.80 -5.62 -9.14
C ILE A 316 21.96 -5.84 -7.88
N PHE A 317 22.38 -5.24 -6.78
CA PHE A 317 21.66 -5.28 -5.51
C PHE A 317 20.78 -4.05 -5.37
N THR A 318 19.51 -4.27 -5.08
CA THR A 318 18.49 -3.25 -4.85
C THR A 318 17.91 -3.42 -3.46
N TYR A 319 17.11 -2.46 -2.99
CA TYR A 319 16.57 -2.51 -1.64
C TYR A 319 15.04 -2.59 -1.59
N GLY A 320 14.31 -1.72 -2.29
CA GLY A 320 12.87 -1.56 -2.13
C GLY A 320 12.07 -1.75 -3.41
N ASP A 321 10.78 -1.41 -3.34
CA ASP A 321 9.89 -1.51 -4.50
C ASP A 321 10.26 -0.49 -5.60
N ASN A 322 10.62 0.74 -5.21
CA ASN A 322 10.80 1.87 -6.13
C ASN A 322 12.06 1.78 -7.00
N ASP A 323 13.12 1.12 -6.53
CA ASP A 323 14.34 0.85 -7.30
C ASP A 323 14.30 -0.52 -8.00
N THR A 324 13.61 -1.51 -7.42
CA THR A 324 13.56 -2.87 -7.99
C THR A 324 12.53 -3.03 -9.11
N TYR A 325 11.30 -2.57 -8.90
CA TYR A 325 10.21 -2.86 -9.84
C TYR A 325 10.40 -2.24 -11.22
N PRO A 326 10.95 -1.02 -11.36
CA PRO A 326 11.30 -0.49 -12.67
C PRO A 326 12.32 -1.37 -13.42
N LEU A 327 13.35 -1.88 -12.72
CA LEU A 327 14.35 -2.78 -13.31
C LEU A 327 13.72 -4.10 -13.78
N TRP A 328 12.85 -4.69 -12.97
CA TRP A 328 12.09 -5.88 -13.35
C TRP A 328 11.20 -5.65 -14.57
N TYR A 329 10.51 -4.49 -14.62
CA TYR A 329 9.67 -4.15 -15.76
C TYR A 329 10.48 -4.10 -17.06
N ILE A 330 11.58 -3.33 -17.09
CA ILE A 330 12.37 -3.18 -18.33
C ILE A 330 13.07 -4.49 -18.75
N GLN A 331 13.43 -5.37 -17.80
CA GLN A 331 13.96 -6.70 -18.13
C GLN A 331 12.87 -7.62 -18.69
N GLU A 332 11.73 -7.72 -18.02
CA GLU A 332 10.69 -8.70 -18.37
C GLU A 332 9.87 -8.29 -19.59
N VAL A 333 9.60 -7.00 -19.75
CA VAL A 333 8.76 -6.47 -20.83
C VAL A 333 9.61 -6.00 -22.02
N GLU A 334 10.60 -5.16 -21.75
CA GLU A 334 11.38 -4.49 -22.81
C GLU A 334 12.67 -5.26 -23.19
N LYS A 335 13.00 -6.30 -22.43
CA LYS A 335 14.17 -7.18 -22.66
C LYS A 335 15.50 -6.42 -22.61
N VAL A 336 15.60 -5.39 -21.78
CA VAL A 336 16.84 -4.64 -21.55
C VAL A 336 17.73 -5.42 -20.59
N ARG A 337 18.97 -5.74 -21.01
CA ARG A 337 19.99 -6.43 -20.18
C ARG A 337 19.45 -7.66 -19.42
N PRO A 338 18.86 -8.66 -20.12
CA PRO A 338 18.35 -9.88 -19.51
C PRO A 338 19.43 -10.76 -18.87
N ASP A 339 20.71 -10.44 -19.10
CA ASP A 339 21.89 -11.09 -18.52
C ASP A 339 22.17 -10.65 -17.07
N VAL A 340 21.76 -9.44 -16.68
CA VAL A 340 22.03 -8.89 -15.34
C VAL A 340 21.08 -9.52 -14.32
N ARG A 341 21.62 -10.00 -13.20
CA ARG A 341 20.80 -10.53 -12.09
C ARG A 341 20.39 -9.40 -11.15
N ILE A 342 19.09 -9.20 -10.95
CA ILE A 342 18.56 -8.25 -9.96
C ILE A 342 18.28 -8.98 -8.65
N VAL A 343 18.90 -8.52 -7.55
CA VAL A 343 18.71 -9.05 -6.19
C VAL A 343 18.18 -7.96 -5.28
N ASN A 344 16.91 -8.05 -4.90
CA ASN A 344 16.29 -7.19 -3.90
C ASN A 344 16.61 -7.72 -2.50
N LEU A 345 17.35 -6.92 -1.72
CA LEU A 345 17.80 -7.28 -0.39
C LEU A 345 16.67 -7.41 0.65
N SER A 346 15.56 -6.69 0.48
CA SER A 346 14.38 -6.78 1.35
C SER A 346 13.48 -7.98 1.05
N LEU A 347 13.75 -8.69 -0.06
CA LEU A 347 13.11 -9.98 -0.37
C LEU A 347 14.08 -11.15 -0.20
N PHE A 348 15.40 -10.89 -0.17
CA PHE A 348 16.48 -11.87 -0.01
C PHE A 348 16.64 -12.40 1.42
N ASP A 349 15.60 -12.26 2.22
CA ASP A 349 15.35 -12.92 3.49
C ASP A 349 14.21 -13.96 3.41
N THR A 350 13.50 -14.02 2.27
CA THR A 350 12.38 -14.95 2.06
C THR A 350 12.79 -16.18 1.26
N ASP A 351 12.26 -17.34 1.66
CA ASP A 351 12.56 -18.64 1.06
C ASP A 351 12.25 -18.72 -0.44
N TRP A 352 11.10 -18.22 -0.87
CA TRP A 352 10.68 -18.22 -2.26
C TRP A 352 11.61 -17.37 -3.14
N TYR A 353 12.13 -16.27 -2.62
CA TYR A 353 13.01 -15.39 -3.38
C TYR A 353 14.43 -15.96 -3.48
N ILE A 354 14.98 -16.49 -2.38
CA ILE A 354 16.27 -17.20 -2.39
C ILE A 354 16.21 -18.40 -3.35
N ASN A 355 15.13 -19.18 -3.31
CA ASN A 355 14.91 -20.28 -4.24
C ASN A 355 14.85 -19.80 -5.70
N GLY A 356 14.19 -18.67 -5.98
CA GLY A 356 14.15 -18.07 -7.31
C GLY A 356 15.53 -17.62 -7.81
N MET A 357 16.40 -17.13 -6.92
CA MET A 357 17.78 -16.74 -7.26
C MET A 357 18.65 -17.94 -7.63
N LYS A 358 18.30 -19.15 -7.18
CA LYS A 358 18.95 -20.42 -7.54
C LYS A 358 18.45 -21.03 -8.85
N GLN A 359 17.56 -20.34 -9.55
CA GLN A 359 17.09 -20.72 -10.88
C GLN A 359 17.66 -19.75 -11.93
N LYS A 360 17.72 -20.22 -13.18
CA LYS A 360 18.02 -19.36 -14.32
C LYS A 360 16.89 -18.34 -14.46
N GLN A 361 17.22 -17.05 -14.55
CA GLN A 361 16.26 -15.98 -14.77
C GLN A 361 16.65 -15.23 -16.03
N ASN A 362 15.78 -15.24 -17.03
CA ASN A 362 16.10 -14.73 -18.37
C ASN A 362 17.42 -15.36 -18.89
N ASP A 363 18.41 -14.54 -19.22
CA ASP A 363 19.73 -14.99 -19.70
C ASP A 363 20.75 -15.13 -18.56
N SER A 364 20.40 -14.67 -17.35
CA SER A 364 21.24 -14.78 -16.16
C SER A 364 21.26 -16.20 -15.60
N GLU A 365 22.45 -16.79 -15.50
CA GLU A 365 22.65 -18.09 -14.86
C GLU A 365 22.27 -18.05 -13.36
N PRO A 366 21.92 -19.21 -12.75
CA PRO A 366 21.64 -19.29 -11.31
C PRO A 366 22.74 -18.68 -10.45
N LEU A 367 22.37 -17.98 -9.37
CA LEU A 367 23.35 -17.52 -8.40
C LEU A 367 23.99 -18.72 -7.68
N PRO A 368 25.30 -18.67 -7.36
CA PRO A 368 26.03 -19.74 -6.70
C PRO A 368 25.74 -19.78 -5.19
N ILE A 369 24.45 -19.78 -4.81
CA ILE A 369 24.01 -19.86 -3.41
C ILE A 369 24.20 -21.29 -2.93
N SER A 370 25.18 -21.48 -2.04
CA SER A 370 25.54 -22.79 -1.46
C SER A 370 24.55 -23.30 -0.42
N MET A 371 23.70 -22.43 0.13
CA MET A 371 22.70 -22.78 1.14
C MET A 371 21.68 -23.79 0.58
N LYS A 372 21.38 -24.81 1.39
CA LYS A 372 20.31 -25.77 1.13
C LYS A 372 18.97 -25.13 1.49
N GLU A 373 17.91 -25.52 0.79
CA GLU A 373 16.56 -25.00 1.05
C GLU A 373 16.14 -25.16 2.51
N SER A 374 16.45 -26.32 3.11
CA SER A 374 16.18 -26.60 4.53
C SER A 374 16.82 -25.63 5.53
N GLN A 375 17.77 -24.78 5.10
CA GLN A 375 18.49 -23.85 5.97
C GLN A 375 17.87 -22.45 6.01
N PHE A 376 16.96 -22.12 5.09
CA PHE A 376 16.35 -20.78 4.97
C PHE A 376 14.82 -20.80 4.74
N VAL A 377 14.19 -21.98 4.79
CA VAL A 377 12.72 -22.11 4.75
C VAL A 377 12.08 -21.39 5.94
N GLN A 378 10.90 -20.78 5.72
CA GLN A 378 10.18 -20.03 6.76
C GLN A 378 10.10 -20.79 8.08
N GLY A 379 10.55 -20.18 9.18
CA GLY A 379 10.62 -20.80 10.51
C GLY A 379 12.01 -21.28 10.90
N GLU A 380 12.95 -21.31 9.95
CA GLU A 380 14.32 -21.72 10.16
C GLU A 380 15.24 -20.51 9.99
N ARG A 381 15.91 -20.11 11.08
CA ARG A 381 16.87 -18.97 11.08
C ARG A 381 16.26 -17.62 10.64
N ASP A 382 14.93 -17.46 10.73
CA ASP A 382 14.22 -16.20 10.43
C ASP A 382 14.76 -15.00 11.22
N VAL A 383 15.19 -15.23 12.46
CA VAL A 383 15.84 -14.23 13.31
C VAL A 383 17.04 -14.85 14.02
N MET A 384 18.22 -14.26 13.82
CA MET A 384 19.44 -14.64 14.50
C MET A 384 19.94 -13.49 15.38
N PRO A 385 20.04 -13.66 16.71
CA PRO A 385 20.57 -12.62 17.57
C PRO A 385 22.05 -12.33 17.26
N TYR A 386 22.45 -11.10 17.52
CA TYR A 386 23.85 -10.74 17.59
C TYR A 386 24.33 -10.92 19.03
N ASP A 387 25.31 -11.79 19.23
CA ASP A 387 25.96 -12.01 20.52
C ASP A 387 27.47 -11.80 20.34
N ASP A 388 28.00 -10.73 20.89
CA ASP A 388 29.37 -10.30 20.61
C ASP A 388 30.37 -11.05 21.49
N TYR A 389 31.02 -12.05 20.89
CA TYR A 389 32.00 -12.89 21.58
C TYR A 389 33.36 -12.20 21.75
N LYS A 390 33.47 -10.92 21.38
CA LYS A 390 34.71 -10.12 21.48
C LYS A 390 35.89 -10.78 20.79
N ILE A 391 35.62 -11.47 19.67
CA ILE A 391 36.63 -12.14 18.87
C ILE A 391 37.64 -11.09 18.38
N ALA A 392 38.92 -11.30 18.69
CA ALA A 392 39.98 -10.39 18.28
C ALA A 392 40.19 -10.45 16.76
N GLY A 393 40.22 -9.27 16.12
CA GLY A 393 40.45 -9.14 14.68
C GLY A 393 39.24 -9.51 13.81
N SER A 394 39.50 -9.78 12.53
CA SER A 394 38.49 -10.17 11.54
C SER A 394 38.45 -11.68 11.33
N VAL A 395 37.25 -12.24 11.26
CA VAL A 395 37.01 -13.67 11.01
C VAL A 395 36.71 -13.91 9.53
N GLU A 396 37.21 -15.01 8.97
CA GLU A 396 36.85 -15.41 7.60
C GLU A 396 35.33 -15.55 7.47
N LEU A 397 34.74 -14.89 6.47
CA LEU A 397 33.30 -14.88 6.24
C LEU A 397 32.74 -16.30 6.12
N LYS A 398 33.48 -17.21 5.47
CA LYS A 398 33.11 -18.62 5.37
C LYS A 398 32.86 -19.26 6.74
N ASN A 399 33.74 -19.04 7.72
CA ASN A 399 33.60 -19.62 9.05
C ASN A 399 32.38 -19.04 9.78
N VAL A 400 32.07 -17.76 9.56
CA VAL A 400 30.87 -17.14 10.12
C VAL A 400 29.62 -17.75 9.50
N VAL A 401 29.58 -17.91 8.18
CA VAL A 401 28.46 -18.55 7.48
C VAL A 401 28.30 -20.02 7.91
N ASP A 402 29.38 -20.78 8.03
CA ASP A 402 29.35 -22.16 8.50
C ASP A 402 28.75 -22.27 9.91
N LEU A 403 29.07 -21.34 10.82
CA LEU A 403 28.46 -21.26 12.16
C LEU A 403 26.97 -20.89 12.08
N LEU A 404 26.61 -19.87 11.31
CA LEU A 404 25.22 -19.42 11.13
C LEU A 404 24.34 -20.54 10.57
N LEU A 405 24.92 -21.40 9.73
CA LEU A 405 24.23 -22.51 9.07
C LEU A 405 24.38 -23.85 9.81
N SER A 406 25.08 -23.89 10.95
CA SER A 406 25.28 -25.12 11.72
C SER A 406 23.98 -25.62 12.35
N ASP A 407 23.80 -26.93 12.32
CA ASP A 407 22.72 -27.63 13.02
C ASP A 407 23.17 -28.15 14.40
N SER A 408 24.47 -28.03 14.74
CA SER A 408 25.00 -28.45 16.04
C SER A 408 24.38 -27.63 17.18
N ALA A 409 24.00 -28.32 18.26
CA ALA A 409 23.47 -27.66 19.44
C ALA A 409 24.54 -26.83 20.19
N ASP A 410 25.82 -27.12 19.97
CA ASP A 410 26.95 -26.41 20.59
C ASP A 410 27.27 -25.09 19.87
N ASP A 411 26.81 -24.95 18.63
CA ASP A 411 27.00 -23.76 17.79
C ASP A 411 25.83 -22.77 17.91
N LYS A 412 24.94 -22.97 18.90
CA LYS A 412 23.74 -22.18 19.13
C LYS A 412 23.72 -21.60 20.54
N VAL A 413 23.19 -20.39 20.69
CA VAL A 413 23.00 -19.73 22.00
C VAL A 413 21.63 -20.05 22.58
N ALA A 414 21.56 -20.12 23.91
CA ALA A 414 20.30 -20.30 24.62
C ALA A 414 19.49 -19.00 24.63
N MET A 415 18.21 -19.09 24.27
CA MET A 415 17.25 -18.00 24.29
C MET A 415 16.50 -17.97 25.63
N GLN A 416 15.84 -16.84 25.92
CA GLN A 416 15.10 -16.65 27.19
C GLN A 416 13.95 -17.64 27.38
N ASP A 417 13.38 -18.17 26.29
CA ASP A 417 12.32 -19.17 26.28
C ASP A 417 12.83 -20.62 26.40
N GLY A 418 14.14 -20.80 26.59
CA GLY A 418 14.79 -22.11 26.70
C GLY A 418 15.09 -22.78 25.36
N THR A 419 14.75 -22.15 24.23
CA THR A 419 15.14 -22.63 22.90
C THR A 419 16.62 -22.30 22.61
N LYS A 420 17.17 -22.89 21.55
CA LYS A 420 18.51 -22.57 21.05
C LYS A 420 18.40 -21.93 19.68
N SER A 421 19.12 -20.84 19.45
CA SER A 421 19.13 -20.14 18.16
C SER A 421 20.54 -20.00 17.58
N ASN A 422 20.65 -20.05 16.26
CA ASN A 422 21.86 -19.62 15.55
C ASN A 422 22.08 -18.13 15.79
N PHE A 423 23.34 -17.70 15.86
CA PHE A 423 23.67 -16.33 16.27
C PHE A 423 24.88 -15.80 15.51
N LEU A 424 25.01 -14.48 15.48
CA LEU A 424 26.13 -13.79 14.88
C LEU A 424 27.17 -13.44 15.96
N PRO A 425 28.38 -14.07 15.95
CA PRO A 425 29.37 -13.92 17.03
C PRO A 425 30.22 -12.64 16.96
N THR A 426 30.27 -12.00 15.78
CA THR A 426 31.07 -10.80 15.50
C THR A 426 30.52 -10.07 14.28
N LYS A 427 30.83 -8.78 14.12
CA LYS A 427 30.59 -8.00 12.89
C LYS A 427 31.86 -7.73 12.10
N ASN A 428 33.01 -8.21 12.59
CA ASN A 428 34.31 -8.01 11.96
C ASN A 428 34.61 -9.19 11.03
N PHE A 429 34.21 -9.07 9.77
CA PHE A 429 34.44 -10.10 8.75
C PHE A 429 35.64 -9.75 7.87
N LYS A 430 36.26 -10.77 7.30
CA LYS A 430 37.18 -10.66 6.16
C LYS A 430 36.84 -11.71 5.13
N LEU A 431 37.15 -11.41 3.87
CA LEU A 431 37.07 -12.35 2.77
C LEU A 431 38.45 -12.45 2.13
N THR A 432 39.10 -13.60 2.29
CA THR A 432 40.34 -13.86 1.56
C THR A 432 40.00 -14.13 0.09
N ILE A 433 40.47 -13.25 -0.79
CA ILE A 433 40.30 -13.36 -2.24
C ILE A 433 41.58 -13.83 -2.91
N ASN A 434 41.44 -14.61 -3.99
CA ASN A 434 42.51 -14.91 -4.91
C ASN A 434 42.50 -13.83 -6.01
N PRO A 435 43.49 -12.91 -6.09
CA PRO A 435 43.47 -11.83 -7.08
C PRO A 435 43.43 -12.30 -8.54
N GLN A 436 43.81 -13.55 -8.80
CA GLN A 436 43.74 -14.16 -10.12
C GLN A 436 42.33 -14.64 -10.51
N GLU A 437 41.39 -14.70 -9.56
CA GLU A 437 39.99 -15.13 -9.76
C GLU A 437 38.98 -13.97 -9.79
N VAL A 438 39.44 -12.72 -9.62
CA VAL A 438 38.60 -11.51 -9.49
C VAL A 438 38.77 -10.57 -10.68
#